data_AF-A0A1C5KBR5-F1
#
_entry.id   AF-A0A1C5KBR5-F1
#
_cell.length_a   1.000
_cell.length_b   1.000
_cell.length_c   1.000
_cell.angle_alpha   90.00
_cell.angle_beta   90.00
_cell.angle_gamma   90.00
#
_symmetry.space_group_name_H-M   'P 1'
#
loop_
_entity.id
_entity.type
_entity.pdbx_description
1 polymer ?
#
loop_
_entity_poly.entity_id
_entity_poly.type
_entity_poly.pdbx_seq_one_letter_code
_entity_poly.pdbx_strand_id
1 'polypeptide(L)'
;MSSAVQTAPGRVPLLRTVLAAQFALVTASVVVTGMWLGRMAAGGVGPAELATGAYDPKDMVPFGMSVANPFTWLYLAVSLLFLAGLVAVPLLACYSLLLLIRDRAETPRRTRRQLLAVTVAAVTVTALRFAPAGTELTRWWLD
;
A
#
# COMPACT_ATOMS: atom_id res chain seq x y z
N MET A 1 31.70 -0.15 -39.98
CA MET A 1 30.23 -0.24 -39.78
C MET A 1 29.97 0.02 -38.31
N SER A 2 29.26 1.11 -38.01
CA SER A 2 29.02 1.59 -36.64
C SER A 2 27.86 0.81 -36.01
N SER A 3 28.14 0.03 -34.97
CA SER A 3 27.12 -0.60 -34.12
C SER A 3 26.55 0.45 -33.18
N ALA A 4 25.52 1.18 -33.63
CA ALA A 4 24.68 1.97 -32.74
C ALA A 4 23.90 1.02 -31.83
N VAL A 5 24.48 0.72 -30.66
CA VAL A 5 23.76 0.07 -29.55
C VAL A 5 22.66 1.04 -29.13
N GLN A 6 21.41 0.72 -29.48
CA GLN A 6 20.24 1.42 -28.98
C GLN A 6 20.22 1.34 -27.45
N THR A 7 20.64 2.41 -26.78
CA THR A 7 20.40 2.62 -25.36
C THR A 7 18.89 2.82 -25.19
N ALA A 8 18.20 1.75 -24.79
CA ALA A 8 16.74 1.72 -24.65
C ALA A 8 16.23 2.89 -23.78
N PRO A 9 15.40 3.81 -24.31
CA PRO A 9 14.84 4.94 -23.56
C PRO A 9 13.76 4.57 -22.51
N GLY A 10 13.55 3.27 -22.23
CA GLY A 10 12.36 2.76 -21.53
C GLY A 10 12.44 2.58 -20.00
N ARG A 11 13.57 2.88 -19.35
CA ARG A 11 13.75 2.56 -17.90
C ARG A 11 13.16 3.59 -16.93
N VAL A 12 13.16 4.87 -17.28
CA VAL A 12 12.63 5.95 -16.41
C VAL A 12 11.12 5.82 -16.17
N PRO A 13 10.28 5.49 -17.18
CA PRO A 13 8.85 5.26 -16.96
C PRO A 13 8.58 4.13 -15.97
N LEU A 14 9.34 3.04 -16.07
CA LEU A 14 9.15 1.85 -15.23
C LEU A 14 9.45 2.12 -13.75
N LEU A 15 10.53 2.86 -13.46
CA LEU A 15 10.87 3.26 -12.09
C LEU A 15 9.78 4.12 -11.45
N ARG A 16 9.19 5.04 -12.21
CA ARG A 16 8.07 5.88 -11.73
C ARG A 16 6.84 5.03 -11.43
N THR A 17 6.53 4.04 -12.27
CA THR A 17 5.42 3.11 -12.04
C THR A 17 5.63 2.28 -10.78
N VAL A 18 6.84 1.74 -10.56
CA VAL A 18 7.16 0.97 -9.35
C VAL A 18 7.07 1.82 -8.09
N LEU A 19 7.57 3.06 -8.14
CA LEU A 19 7.43 4.02 -7.04
C LEU A 19 5.95 4.32 -6.75
N ALA A 20 5.18 4.67 -7.78
CA ALA A 20 3.75 4.98 -7.65
C ALA A 20 2.96 3.80 -7.08
N ALA A 21 3.23 2.58 -7.54
CA ALA A 21 2.60 1.36 -7.03
C ALA A 21 2.92 1.15 -5.55
N GLN A 22 4.19 1.25 -5.13
CA GLN A 22 4.55 1.10 -3.72
C GLN A 22 3.95 2.20 -2.85
N PHE A 23 3.92 3.45 -3.33
CA PHE A 23 3.25 4.55 -2.63
C PHE A 23 1.74 4.29 -2.47
N ALA A 24 1.06 3.81 -3.50
CA ALA A 24 -0.36 3.50 -3.44
C ALA A 24 -0.66 2.41 -2.40
N LEU A 25 0.15 1.33 -2.37
CA LEU A 25 0.00 0.24 -1.40
C LEU A 25 0.25 0.69 0.04
N VAL A 26 1.30 1.49 0.26
CA VAL A 26 1.59 2.09 1.58
C VAL A 26 0.44 3.00 2.01
N THR A 27 -0.03 3.86 1.10
CA THR A 27 -1.12 4.81 1.39
C THR A 27 -2.40 4.07 1.76
N ALA A 28 -2.77 3.02 1.03
CA ALA A 28 -3.93 2.20 1.36
C ALA A 28 -3.80 1.58 2.75
N SER A 29 -2.63 1.05 3.10
CA SER A 29 -2.37 0.48 4.43
C SER A 29 -2.48 1.52 5.55
N VAL A 30 -1.95 2.72 5.32
CA VAL A 30 -2.04 3.86 6.26
C VAL A 30 -3.49 4.32 6.43
N VAL A 31 -4.25 4.42 5.33
CA VAL A 31 -5.68 4.80 5.37
C VAL A 31 -6.48 3.80 6.19
N VAL A 32 -6.36 2.50 5.91
CA VAL A 32 -7.06 1.44 6.66
C VAL A 32 -6.69 1.49 8.15
N THR A 33 -5.40 1.66 8.46
CA THR A 33 -4.93 1.78 9.85
C THR A 33 -5.50 3.03 10.52
N GLY A 34 -5.52 4.16 9.82
CA GLY A 34 -6.09 5.41 10.32
C GLY A 34 -7.59 5.29 10.59
N MET A 35 -8.33 4.61 9.71
CA MET A 35 -9.76 4.33 9.91
C MET A 35 -10.00 3.46 11.14
N TRP A 36 -9.22 2.38 11.29
CA TRP A 36 -9.30 1.48 12.44
C TRP A 36 -9.01 2.21 13.77
N LEU A 37 -7.92 2.96 13.83
CA LEU A 37 -7.55 3.77 15.00
C LEU A 37 -8.59 4.87 15.27
N GLY A 38 -9.07 5.54 14.22
CA GLY A 38 -10.09 6.58 14.32
C GLY A 38 -11.41 6.03 14.87
N ARG A 39 -11.81 4.82 14.48
CA ARG A 39 -13.02 4.18 14.99
C ARG A 39 -12.90 3.82 16.47
N MET A 40 -11.74 3.27 16.89
CA MET A 40 -11.45 3.03 18.30
C MET A 40 -11.51 4.31 19.12
N ALA A 41 -10.85 5.37 18.65
CA ALA A 41 -10.85 6.66 19.32
C ALA A 41 -12.25 7.28 19.43
N ALA A 42 -13.06 7.20 18.36
CA ALA A 42 -14.42 7.73 18.34
C ALA A 42 -15.40 6.91 19.18
N GLY A 43 -15.21 5.59 19.26
CA GLY A 43 -16.05 4.68 20.05
C GLY A 43 -15.63 4.54 21.50
N GLY A 44 -14.39 4.93 21.86
CA GLY A 44 -13.81 4.61 23.15
C GLY A 44 -13.60 3.10 23.35
N VAL A 45 -13.45 2.35 22.25
CA VAL A 45 -13.42 0.88 22.24
C VAL A 45 -12.05 0.33 21.89
N GLY A 46 -11.74 -0.86 22.39
CA GLY A 46 -10.50 -1.57 22.08
C GLY A 46 -10.57 -2.43 20.80
N PRO A 47 -9.42 -2.99 20.38
CA PRO A 47 -9.32 -3.89 19.22
C PRO A 47 -10.27 -5.10 19.28
N ALA A 48 -10.40 -5.72 20.45
CA ALA A 48 -11.24 -6.90 20.64
C ALA A 48 -12.73 -6.61 20.44
N GLU A 49 -13.18 -5.42 20.82
CA GLU A 49 -14.56 -4.99 20.63
C GLU A 49 -14.86 -4.67 19.16
N LEU A 50 -13.91 -4.06 18.44
CA LEU A 50 -14.05 -3.88 16.99
C LEU A 50 -14.18 -5.21 16.24
N ALA A 51 -13.55 -6.28 16.72
CA ALA A 51 -13.61 -7.60 16.11
C ALA A 51 -14.95 -8.35 16.35
N THR A 52 -15.90 -7.77 17.09
CA THR A 52 -17.21 -8.38 17.37
C THR A 52 -18.23 -8.21 16.23
N GLY A 53 -17.93 -7.40 15.22
CA GLY A 53 -18.84 -7.06 14.12
C GLY A 53 -19.84 -5.96 14.44
N ALA A 54 -19.85 -5.42 15.67
CA ALA A 54 -20.70 -4.28 16.04
C ALA A 54 -20.29 -2.95 15.37
N TYR A 55 -19.13 -2.94 14.70
CA TYR A 55 -18.51 -1.75 14.14
C TYR A 55 -18.02 -2.04 12.72
N ASP A 56 -18.91 -2.06 11.73
CA ASP A 56 -18.56 -2.38 10.35
C ASP A 56 -17.70 -1.25 9.73
N PRO A 57 -16.54 -1.56 9.12
CA PRO A 57 -15.74 -0.55 8.39
C PRO A 57 -16.52 0.17 7.29
N LYS A 58 -17.56 -0.45 6.71
CA LYS A 58 -18.43 0.13 5.68
C LYS A 58 -19.26 1.28 6.21
N ASP A 59 -19.56 1.32 7.51
CA ASP A 59 -20.30 2.42 8.15
C ASP A 59 -19.51 3.74 8.13
N MET A 60 -18.19 3.67 7.89
CA MET A 60 -17.33 4.84 7.77
C MET A 60 -17.37 5.46 6.37
N VAL A 61 -18.06 4.86 5.40
CA VAL A 61 -18.20 5.41 4.05
C VAL A 61 -19.23 6.55 4.07
N PRO A 62 -18.84 7.80 3.74
CA PRO A 62 -19.78 8.92 3.70
C PRO A 62 -20.95 8.62 2.78
N PHE A 63 -22.17 8.91 3.24
CA PHE A 63 -23.43 8.66 2.50
C PHE A 63 -23.77 7.18 2.26
N GLY A 64 -23.09 6.25 2.95
CA GLY A 64 -23.36 4.82 2.91
C GLY A 64 -22.89 4.11 1.63
N MET A 65 -23.12 2.79 1.58
CA MET A 65 -22.69 1.95 0.46
C MET A 65 -23.68 2.01 -0.71
N SER A 66 -23.25 2.57 -1.85
CA SER A 66 -24.05 2.62 -3.08
C SER A 66 -23.17 2.69 -4.32
N VAL A 67 -23.59 2.04 -5.40
CA VAL A 67 -22.91 2.09 -6.71
C VAL A 67 -22.86 3.51 -7.29
N ALA A 68 -23.84 4.36 -6.93
CA ALA A 68 -23.86 5.76 -7.33
C ALA A 68 -22.96 6.67 -6.45
N ASN A 69 -22.46 6.16 -5.31
CA ASN A 69 -21.65 6.94 -4.38
C ASN A 69 -20.15 6.82 -4.73
N PRO A 70 -19.45 7.93 -5.07
CA PRO A 70 -18.01 7.89 -5.35
C PRO A 70 -17.17 7.39 -4.17
N PHE A 71 -17.63 7.59 -2.92
CA PHE A 71 -16.89 7.13 -1.74
C PHE A 71 -16.93 5.61 -1.58
N THR A 72 -17.98 4.94 -2.07
CA THR A 72 -18.02 3.48 -2.14
C THR A 72 -16.93 2.95 -3.07
N TRP A 73 -16.70 3.60 -4.22
CA TRP A 73 -15.63 3.21 -5.13
C TRP A 73 -14.25 3.46 -4.55
N LEU A 74 -14.06 4.56 -3.82
CA LEU A 74 -12.81 4.83 -3.12
C LEU A 74 -12.55 3.77 -2.05
N TYR A 75 -13.55 3.41 -1.26
CA TYR A 75 -13.47 2.33 -0.27
C TYR A 75 -13.05 1.02 -0.93
N LEU A 76 -13.72 0.62 -2.01
CA LEU A 76 -13.38 -0.59 -2.76
C LEU A 76 -11.95 -0.55 -3.34
N ALA A 77 -11.52 0.58 -3.90
CA ALA A 77 -10.16 0.73 -4.41
C ALA A 77 -9.11 0.60 -3.30
N VAL A 78 -9.35 1.22 -2.13
CA VAL A 78 -8.49 1.08 -0.95
C VAL A 78 -8.46 -0.38 -0.47
N SER A 79 -9.61 -1.05 -0.42
CA SER A 79 -9.70 -2.47 -0.04
C SER A 79 -8.89 -3.37 -0.98
N LEU A 80 -9.02 -3.16 -2.30
CA LEU A 80 -8.27 -3.91 -3.29
C LEU A 80 -6.76 -3.66 -3.17
N LEU A 81 -6.32 -2.40 -3.00
CA LEU A 81 -4.91 -2.07 -2.81
C LEU A 81 -4.37 -2.66 -1.51
N PHE A 82 -5.13 -2.58 -0.42
CA PHE A 82 -4.75 -3.16 0.86
C PHE A 82 -4.58 -4.68 0.75
N LEU A 83 -5.51 -5.39 0.12
CA LEU A 83 -5.41 -6.84 -0.11
C LEU A 83 -4.25 -7.19 -1.06
N ALA A 84 -4.16 -6.50 -2.20
CA ALA A 84 -3.10 -6.71 -3.19
C ALA A 84 -1.71 -6.51 -2.58
N GLY A 85 -1.58 -5.62 -1.59
CA GLY A 85 -0.34 -5.37 -0.86
C GLY A 85 0.30 -6.62 -0.24
N LEU A 86 -0.47 -7.65 0.12
CA LEU A 86 0.09 -8.90 0.66
C LEU A 86 0.98 -9.62 -0.35
N VAL A 87 0.63 -9.56 -1.63
CA VAL A 87 1.33 -10.26 -2.72
C VAL A 87 2.22 -9.30 -3.51
N ALA A 88 1.74 -8.09 -3.78
CA ALA A 88 2.45 -7.12 -4.61
C ALA A 88 3.68 -6.55 -3.90
N VAL A 89 3.64 -6.31 -2.58
CA VAL A 89 4.79 -5.75 -1.85
C VAL A 89 6.04 -6.63 -1.93
N PRO A 90 6.02 -7.95 -1.64
CA PRO A 90 7.24 -8.76 -1.74
C PRO A 90 7.79 -8.79 -3.17
N LEU A 91 6.93 -8.86 -4.19
CA LEU A 91 7.35 -8.83 -5.59
C LEU A 91 8.01 -7.49 -5.96
N LEU A 92 7.36 -6.38 -5.60
CA LEU A 92 7.88 -5.03 -5.86
C LEU A 92 9.14 -4.74 -5.05
N ALA A 93 9.28 -5.29 -3.84
CA ALA A 93 10.49 -5.15 -3.03
C ALA A 93 11.68 -5.87 -3.69
N CYS A 94 11.49 -7.12 -4.11
CA CYS A 94 12.50 -7.86 -4.89
C CYS A 94 12.89 -7.11 -6.16
N TYR A 95 11.90 -6.62 -6.91
CA TYR A 95 12.16 -5.85 -8.12
C TYR A 95 12.89 -4.54 -7.84
N SER A 96 12.53 -3.83 -6.77
CA SER A 96 13.19 -2.58 -6.35
C SER A 96 14.64 -2.83 -5.98
N LEU A 97 14.96 -3.93 -5.27
CA LEU A 97 16.32 -4.31 -4.97
C LEU A 97 17.14 -4.58 -6.24
N LEU A 98 16.55 -5.27 -7.23
CA LEU A 98 17.19 -5.50 -8.52
C LEU A 98 17.52 -4.18 -9.24
N LEU A 99 16.58 -3.22 -9.25
CA LEU A 99 16.82 -1.88 -9.81
C LEU A 99 17.92 -1.14 -9.05
N LEU A 100 17.93 -1.21 -7.73
CA LEU A 100 18.95 -0.57 -6.88
C LEU A 100 20.36 -1.12 -7.10
N ILE A 101 20.48 -2.41 -7.42
CA ILE A 101 21.76 -3.08 -7.70
C ILE A 101 22.20 -2.77 -9.13
N ARG A 102 21.32 -2.97 -10.12
CA ARG A 102 21.65 -2.90 -11.55
C ARG A 102 21.87 -1.47 -12.03
N ASP A 103 20.99 -0.55 -11.65
CA ASP A 103 20.96 0.81 -12.20
C ASP A 103 21.59 1.84 -11.22
N ARG A 104 22.47 1.37 -10.32
CA ARG A 104 23.06 2.17 -9.24
C ARG A 104 23.83 3.40 -9.76
N ALA A 105 24.50 3.26 -10.91
CA ALA A 105 25.31 4.32 -11.51
C ALA A 105 24.48 5.32 -12.32
N GLU A 106 23.37 4.86 -12.92
CA GLU A 106 22.53 5.65 -13.83
C GLU A 106 21.41 6.40 -13.07
N THR A 107 21.05 5.94 -11.86
CA THR A 107 19.91 6.50 -11.10
C THR A 107 20.35 7.63 -10.15
N PRO A 108 19.68 8.80 -10.17
CA PRO A 108 19.95 9.88 -9.22
C PRO A 108 19.83 9.44 -7.76
N ARG A 109 20.75 9.92 -6.89
CA ARG A 109 20.77 9.57 -5.46
C ARG A 109 19.44 9.82 -4.74
N ARG A 110 18.72 10.89 -5.11
CA ARG A 110 17.40 11.24 -4.54
C ARG A 110 16.37 10.16 -4.85
N THR A 111 16.23 9.77 -6.11
CA THR A 111 15.28 8.74 -6.54
C THR A 111 15.61 7.40 -5.90
N ARG A 112 16.90 7.08 -5.78
CA ARG A 112 17.36 5.87 -5.08
C ARG A 112 16.93 5.84 -3.61
N ARG A 113 17.09 6.96 -2.89
CA ARG A 113 16.64 7.09 -1.50
C ARG A 113 15.12 6.99 -1.38
N GLN A 114 14.37 7.60 -2.30
CA GLN A 114 12.91 7.50 -2.33
C GLN A 114 12.45 6.05 -2.57
N LEU A 115 13.06 5.35 -3.53
CA LEU A 115 12.76 3.95 -3.79
C LEU A 115 13.05 3.09 -2.56
N LEU A 116 14.23 3.24 -1.96
CA LEU A 116 14.58 2.51 -0.76
C LEU A 116 13.62 2.81 0.41
N ALA A 117 13.31 4.09 0.65
CA ALA A 117 12.43 4.51 1.73
C ALA A 117 11.01 3.95 1.55
N VAL A 118 10.44 4.03 0.34
CA VAL A 118 9.09 3.51 0.09
C VAL A 118 9.07 1.98 0.14
N THR A 119 10.13 1.31 -0.32
CA THR A 119 10.24 -0.15 -0.21
C THR A 119 10.34 -0.61 1.24
N VAL A 120 11.16 0.05 2.05
CA VAL A 120 11.24 -0.24 3.49
C VAL A 120 9.87 -0.01 4.13
N ALA A 121 9.23 1.13 3.87
CA ALA A 121 7.90 1.43 4.39
C ALA A 121 6.87 0.36 4.01
N ALA A 122 6.82 -0.03 2.72
CA ALA A 122 5.92 -1.05 2.20
C ALA A 122 6.14 -2.41 2.88
N VAL A 123 7.40 -2.85 2.99
CA VAL A 123 7.74 -4.10 3.67
C VAL A 123 7.37 -4.03 5.14
N THR A 124 7.63 -2.91 5.82
CA THR A 124 7.28 -2.73 7.23
C THR A 124 5.78 -2.80 7.45
N VAL A 125 4.97 -2.06 6.68
CA VAL A 125 3.50 -2.13 6.85
C VAL A 125 2.95 -3.51 6.54
N THR A 126 3.47 -4.19 5.51
CA THR A 126 3.07 -5.57 5.20
C THR A 126 3.47 -6.54 6.31
N ALA A 127 4.68 -6.43 6.87
CA ALA A 127 5.13 -7.26 7.98
C ALA A 127 4.28 -7.03 9.25
N LEU A 128 3.93 -5.78 9.54
CA LEU A 128 3.09 -5.42 10.69
C LEU A 128 1.69 -6.04 10.61
N ARG A 129 1.17 -6.35 9.42
CA ARG A 129 -0.11 -7.06 9.27
C ARG A 129 -0.12 -8.47 9.84
N PHE A 130 1.05 -9.08 10.00
CA PHE A 130 1.21 -10.39 10.61
C PHE A 130 1.43 -10.32 12.12
N ALA A 131 1.61 -9.12 12.70
CA ALA A 131 1.59 -8.93 14.15
C ALA A 131 0.15 -9.05 14.70
N PRO A 132 -0.06 -9.35 15.99
CA PRO A 132 -1.40 -9.53 16.57
C PRO A 132 -2.37 -8.39 16.23
N ALA A 133 -1.98 -7.14 16.49
CA ALA A 133 -2.79 -5.96 16.14
C ALA A 133 -3.06 -5.84 14.63
N GLY A 134 -2.11 -6.24 13.78
CA GLY A 134 -2.28 -6.24 12.34
C GLY A 134 -3.27 -7.30 11.84
N THR A 135 -3.32 -8.45 12.52
CA THR A 135 -4.30 -9.50 12.22
C THR A 135 -5.70 -9.10 12.63
N GLU A 136 -5.87 -8.43 13.77
CA GLU A 136 -7.15 -7.88 14.22
C GLU A 136 -7.65 -6.77 13.29
N LEU A 137 -6.77 -5.84 12.90
CA LEU A 137 -7.06 -4.82 11.90
C LEU A 137 -7.49 -5.45 10.57
N THR A 138 -6.76 -6.48 10.11
CA THR A 138 -7.09 -7.15 8.85
C THR A 138 -8.41 -7.89 8.94
N ARG A 139 -8.72 -8.51 10.09
CA ARG A 139 -10.03 -9.14 10.33
C ARG A 139 -11.14 -8.11 10.29
N TRP A 140 -11.01 -7.02 11.04
CA TRP A 140 -12.00 -5.94 11.09
C TRP A 140 -12.26 -5.32 9.71
N TRP A 141 -11.21 -5.08 8.91
CA TRP A 141 -11.37 -4.48 7.58
C TRP A 141 -12.07 -5.41 6.56
N LEU A 142 -12.01 -6.72 6.78
CA LEU A 142 -12.58 -7.73 5.88
C LEU A 142 -13.97 -8.22 6.31
N ASP A 143 -14.46 -7.75 7.45
CA ASP A 143 -15.83 -7.96 7.94
C ASP A 143 -16.80 -7.07 7.15
#